data_AF-A0A9W7YKA4-F1
#
_entry.id   AF-A0A9W7YKA4-F1
#
_cell.length_a   1.000
_cell.length_b   1.000
_cell.length_c   1.000
_cell.angle_alpha   90.00
_cell.angle_beta   90.00
_cell.angle_gamma   90.00
#
_symmetry.space_group_name_H-M   'P 1'
#
loop_
_entity.id
_entity.type
_entity.pdbx_description
1 polymer ?
#
loop_
_entity_poly.entity_id
_entity_poly.type
_entity_poly.pdbx_seq_one_letter_code
_entity_poly.pdbx_strand_id
1 'polypeptide(L)'
;LVQVKSLANFEAFKWLRGNSVVLGIFSGVVPSLVLALLMSVLPYILRLLLYIEGTTTRSQIKLRMLHRLFFFQTWNVYLVTIFSSSIFQIAVKSVSEPGKIVELIQTQVPQSATNILTYVLLLAFIGAAKEIVQGVPLALRYLVPKLFAKTPRMMLKAEQPQDFKWEAAIPTHSLIFLMGFSYSFIAPIVNWFVMVYFGLFYLIYRYQFLYVYNDSTWATGGLSFPKSIKQILVGIYISEVYLLLMMVAKLHAGVNAIMRIVVAAGLIAVTVGAHLYINEVYMPAINHLPVKRAADVERTPALAREFPDVLDRSGDIEKMLPESQRCAYATFSSLVPAFVIKLVLRITGSAKPNTVDNGWDNAEDAMPGFAHDDQL
;
A
#
# COMPACT_ATOMS: atom_id res chain seq x y z
N LEU A 1 -8.11 23.04 -15.40
CA LEU A 1 -9.44 23.03 -14.74
C LEU A 1 -10.24 24.24 -15.21
N VAL A 2 -11.31 23.99 -15.98
CA VAL A 2 -12.32 24.89 -16.58
C VAL A 2 -11.92 26.36 -16.79
N GLN A 3 -11.57 26.74 -18.04
CA GLN A 3 -11.48 28.14 -18.43
C GLN A 3 -12.90 28.74 -18.52
N VAL A 4 -13.45 29.21 -17.39
CA VAL A 4 -14.76 29.89 -17.35
C VAL A 4 -14.78 31.14 -18.24
N LYS A 5 -13.62 31.73 -18.53
CA LYS A 5 -13.46 32.77 -19.57
C LYS A 5 -13.99 32.34 -20.94
N SER A 6 -13.90 31.05 -21.29
CA SER A 6 -14.44 30.52 -22.54
C SER A 6 -15.97 30.34 -22.51
N LEU A 7 -16.55 30.15 -21.33
CA LEU A 7 -18.00 30.02 -21.14
C LEU A 7 -18.73 31.38 -21.16
N ALA A 8 -18.02 32.47 -20.83
CA ALA A 8 -18.52 33.85 -20.91
C ALA A 8 -18.75 34.37 -22.35
N ASN A 9 -18.46 33.55 -23.37
CA ASN A 9 -18.73 33.83 -24.78
C ASN A 9 -20.09 33.28 -25.27
N PHE A 10 -20.77 32.44 -24.48
CA PHE A 10 -22.12 31.97 -24.80
C PHE A 10 -23.19 32.96 -24.31
N GLU A 11 -24.23 33.18 -25.11
CA GLU A 11 -25.27 34.18 -24.82
C GLU A 11 -26.01 33.95 -23.50
N ALA A 12 -26.11 32.71 -23.04
CA ALA A 12 -26.73 32.34 -21.75
C ALA A 12 -25.99 32.90 -20.51
N PHE A 13 -24.70 33.27 -20.63
CA PHE A 13 -23.88 33.75 -19.51
C PHE A 13 -23.52 35.24 -19.62
N LYS A 14 -24.26 36.03 -20.43
CA LYS A 14 -24.08 37.50 -20.54
C LYS A 14 -24.17 38.22 -19.17
N TRP A 15 -24.95 37.72 -18.23
CA TRP A 15 -25.09 38.28 -16.88
C TRP A 15 -23.79 38.22 -16.04
N LEU A 16 -22.83 37.35 -16.41
CA LEU A 16 -21.53 37.25 -15.75
C LEU A 16 -20.55 38.36 -16.15
N ARG A 17 -20.79 39.09 -17.26
CA ARG A 17 -19.85 40.09 -17.82
C ARG A 17 -19.73 41.38 -16.99
N GLY A 18 -20.61 41.62 -16.02
CA GLY A 18 -20.71 42.91 -15.32
C GLY A 18 -19.92 43.04 -14.01
N ASN A 19 -19.52 41.93 -13.37
CA ASN A 19 -18.86 41.97 -12.06
C ASN A 19 -17.62 41.07 -12.02
N SER A 20 -16.44 41.70 -12.07
CA SER A 20 -15.13 41.03 -12.08
C SER A 20 -14.89 40.15 -10.84
N VAL A 21 -15.51 40.51 -9.70
CA VAL A 21 -15.42 39.75 -8.45
C VAL A 21 -16.23 38.46 -8.54
N VAL A 22 -17.46 38.53 -9.07
CA VAL A 22 -18.33 37.35 -9.24
C VAL A 22 -17.71 36.37 -10.24
N LEU A 23 -17.18 36.87 -11.36
CA LEU A 23 -16.51 36.02 -12.36
C LEU A 23 -15.25 35.35 -11.79
N GLY A 24 -14.50 36.03 -10.93
CA GLY A 24 -13.36 35.47 -10.20
C GLY A 24 -13.75 34.34 -9.24
N ILE A 25 -14.82 34.54 -8.45
CA ILE A 25 -15.34 33.53 -7.51
C ILE A 25 -15.84 32.28 -8.27
N PHE A 26 -16.63 32.47 -9.33
CA PHE A 26 -17.12 31.35 -10.14
C PHE A 26 -16.03 30.65 -10.94
N SER A 27 -14.97 31.35 -11.37
CA SER A 27 -13.87 30.75 -12.11
C SER A 27 -12.85 30.01 -11.25
N GLY A 28 -12.69 30.37 -9.97
CA GLY A 28 -11.69 29.76 -9.09
C GLY A 28 -12.25 28.92 -7.95
N VAL A 29 -13.27 29.42 -7.26
CA VAL A 29 -13.78 28.81 -6.02
C VAL A 29 -14.76 27.68 -6.32
N VAL A 30 -15.71 27.91 -7.24
CA VAL A 30 -16.77 26.93 -7.53
C VAL A 30 -16.22 25.59 -8.04
N PRO A 31 -15.28 25.53 -9.00
CA PRO A 31 -14.74 24.24 -9.47
C PRO A 31 -14.01 23.49 -8.35
N SER A 32 -13.28 24.22 -7.50
CA SER A 32 -12.54 23.66 -6.37
C SER A 32 -13.49 23.10 -5.30
N LEU A 33 -14.58 23.82 -5.00
CA LEU A 33 -15.61 23.39 -4.05
C LEU A 33 -16.37 22.16 -4.57
N VAL A 34 -16.76 22.16 -5.84
CA VAL A 34 -17.45 21.03 -6.48
C VAL A 34 -16.55 19.80 -6.48
N LEU A 35 -15.26 19.96 -6.80
CA LEU A 35 -14.30 18.86 -6.76
C LEU A 35 -14.11 18.33 -5.34
N ALA A 36 -13.98 19.21 -4.33
CA ALA A 36 -13.86 18.81 -2.94
C ALA A 36 -15.11 18.05 -2.45
N LEU A 37 -16.30 18.53 -2.81
CA LEU A 37 -17.57 17.88 -2.48
C LEU A 37 -17.68 16.52 -3.16
N LEU A 38 -17.33 16.43 -4.43
CA LEU A 38 -17.31 15.16 -5.17
C LEU A 38 -16.36 14.14 -4.52
N MET A 39 -15.16 14.57 -4.13
CA MET A 39 -14.18 13.72 -3.43
C MET A 39 -14.67 13.29 -2.04
N SER A 40 -15.43 14.13 -1.33
CA SER A 40 -16.03 13.76 -0.04
C SER A 40 -17.15 12.72 -0.19
N VAL A 41 -17.92 12.78 -1.28
CA VAL A 41 -19.05 11.88 -1.53
C VAL A 41 -18.59 10.55 -2.13
N LEU A 42 -17.44 10.53 -2.81
CA LEU A 42 -16.89 9.36 -3.49
C LEU A 42 -16.85 8.07 -2.65
N PRO A 43 -16.35 8.05 -1.39
CA PRO A 43 -16.33 6.82 -0.61
C PRO A 43 -17.72 6.25 -0.33
N TYR A 44 -18.74 7.11 -0.28
CA TYR A 44 -20.13 6.68 -0.10
C TYR A 44 -20.69 6.04 -1.37
N ILE A 45 -20.39 6.60 -2.54
CA ILE A 45 -20.79 6.06 -3.85
C ILE A 45 -20.14 4.68 -4.08
N LEU A 46 -18.82 4.57 -3.85
CA LEU A 46 -18.11 3.30 -4.04
C LEU A 46 -18.61 2.21 -3.07
N ARG A 47 -18.97 2.60 -1.84
CA ARG A 47 -19.57 1.67 -0.88
C ARG A 47 -20.98 1.24 -1.32
N LEU A 48 -21.79 2.14 -1.87
CA LEU A 48 -23.10 1.80 -2.44
C LEU A 48 -22.95 0.79 -3.59
N LEU A 49 -21.99 1.01 -4.49
CA LEU A 49 -21.72 0.09 -5.60
C LEU A 49 -21.32 -1.30 -5.12
N LEU A 50 -20.52 -1.40 -4.04
CA LEU A 50 -20.16 -2.68 -3.42
C LEU A 50 -21.33 -3.40 -2.75
N TYR A 51 -22.35 -2.66 -2.28
CA TYR A 51 -23.60 -3.27 -1.81
C TYR A 51 -24.43 -3.82 -2.98
N ILE A 52 -24.49 -3.10 -4.10
CA ILE A 52 -25.21 -3.55 -5.31
C ILE A 52 -24.54 -4.81 -5.91
N GLU A 53 -23.21 -4.92 -5.82
CA GLU A 53 -22.46 -6.10 -6.27
C GLU A 53 -22.74 -7.37 -5.44
N GLY A 54 -23.43 -7.26 -4.30
CA GLY A 54 -23.87 -8.42 -3.53
C GLY A 54 -22.76 -9.07 -2.69
N THR A 55 -21.77 -8.31 -2.24
CA THR A 55 -20.72 -8.84 -1.34
C THR A 55 -21.32 -9.26 0.01
N THR A 56 -21.13 -10.52 0.41
CA THR A 56 -21.84 -11.13 1.55
C THR A 56 -21.33 -10.68 2.92
N THR A 57 -20.04 -10.36 3.05
CA THR A 57 -19.41 -10.02 4.35
C THR A 57 -18.92 -8.58 4.39
N ARG A 58 -19.09 -7.92 5.55
CA ARG A 58 -18.63 -6.53 5.76
C ARG A 58 -17.11 -6.38 5.64
N SER A 59 -16.35 -7.38 6.09
CA SER A 59 -14.87 -7.38 5.98
C SER A 59 -14.43 -7.42 4.51
N GLN A 60 -15.08 -8.22 3.67
CA GLN A 60 -14.80 -8.22 2.22
C GLN A 60 -15.17 -6.91 1.55
N ILE A 61 -16.29 -6.27 1.95
CA ILE A 61 -16.67 -4.94 1.44
C ILE A 61 -15.53 -3.96 1.70
N LYS A 62 -14.96 -3.92 2.92
CA LYS A 62 -13.85 -3.02 3.26
C LYS A 62 -12.58 -3.32 2.49
N LEU A 63 -12.22 -4.60 2.33
CA LEU A 63 -11.04 -5.00 1.55
C LEU A 63 -11.18 -4.68 0.05
N ARG A 64 -12.39 -4.82 -0.52
CA ARG A 64 -12.65 -4.42 -1.92
C ARG A 64 -12.67 -2.90 -2.08
N MET A 65 -13.25 -2.20 -1.11
CA MET A 65 -13.28 -0.74 -1.05
C MET A 65 -11.87 -0.14 -1.06
N LEU A 66 -10.97 -0.71 -0.27
CA LEU A 66 -9.56 -0.35 -0.21
C LEU A 66 -8.90 -0.35 -1.62
N HIS A 67 -9.11 -1.40 -2.40
CA HIS A 67 -8.54 -1.52 -3.74
C HIS A 67 -9.14 -0.52 -4.73
N ARG A 68 -10.47 -0.34 -4.70
CA ARG A 68 -11.18 0.59 -5.60
C ARG A 68 -10.82 2.04 -5.31
N LEU A 69 -10.75 2.40 -4.03
CA LEU A 69 -10.40 3.75 -3.63
C LEU A 69 -8.95 4.07 -4.00
N PHE A 70 -8.02 3.12 -3.84
CA PHE A 70 -6.64 3.28 -4.30
C PHE A 70 -6.56 3.52 -5.80
N PHE A 71 -7.20 2.67 -6.62
CA PHE A 71 -7.22 2.85 -8.07
C PHE A 71 -7.79 4.21 -8.47
N PHE A 72 -8.91 4.61 -7.85
CA PHE A 72 -9.53 5.90 -8.12
C PHE A 72 -8.63 7.08 -7.74
N GLN A 73 -7.98 7.03 -6.57
CA GLN A 73 -7.07 8.07 -6.10
C GLN A 73 -5.83 8.17 -7.00
N THR A 74 -5.26 7.04 -7.40
CA THR A 74 -4.14 7.00 -8.35
C THR A 74 -4.51 7.64 -9.69
N TRP A 75 -5.70 7.35 -10.23
CA TRP A 75 -6.14 7.98 -11.47
C TRP A 75 -6.43 9.48 -11.30
N ASN A 76 -7.29 9.84 -10.35
CA ASN A 76 -7.85 11.20 -10.26
C ASN A 76 -6.97 12.20 -9.52
N VAL A 77 -6.21 11.77 -8.52
CA VAL A 77 -5.37 12.68 -7.73
C VAL A 77 -3.96 12.68 -8.30
N TYR A 78 -3.41 11.51 -8.64
CA TYR A 78 -2.04 11.43 -9.11
C TYR A 78 -1.91 11.67 -10.62
N LEU A 79 -2.48 10.81 -11.47
CA LEU A 79 -2.31 10.92 -12.93
C LEU A 79 -2.90 12.22 -13.50
N VAL A 80 -4.10 12.61 -13.07
CA VAL A 80 -4.72 13.86 -13.53
C VAL A 80 -3.91 15.09 -13.09
N THR A 81 -3.26 15.07 -11.92
CA THR A 81 -2.40 16.20 -11.50
C THR A 81 -1.20 16.36 -12.44
N ILE A 82 -0.57 15.24 -12.82
CA ILE A 82 0.54 15.21 -13.79
C ILE A 82 0.08 15.73 -15.16
N PHE A 83 -1.09 15.30 -15.63
CA PHE A 83 -1.57 15.63 -16.97
C PHE A 83 -2.48 16.85 -17.04
N SER A 84 -2.75 17.54 -15.93
CA SER A 84 -3.76 18.59 -15.82
C SER A 84 -3.65 19.70 -16.86
N SER A 85 -2.42 20.08 -17.22
CA SER A 85 -2.06 21.08 -18.25
C SER A 85 -2.09 20.53 -19.69
N SER A 86 -2.00 19.22 -19.87
CA SER A 86 -1.76 18.59 -21.17
C SER A 86 -2.85 17.65 -21.64
N ILE A 87 -3.89 17.34 -20.86
CA ILE A 87 -4.98 16.45 -21.29
C ILE A 87 -5.58 16.88 -22.65
N PHE A 88 -5.84 18.18 -22.83
CA PHE A 88 -6.37 18.70 -24.10
C PHE A 88 -5.35 18.62 -25.23
N GLN A 89 -4.07 18.87 -24.95
CA GLN A 89 -3.01 18.77 -25.95
C GLN A 89 -2.72 17.32 -26.34
N ILE A 90 -2.80 16.38 -25.38
CA ILE A 90 -2.70 14.94 -25.61
C ILE A 90 -3.90 14.49 -26.44
N ALA A 91 -5.14 14.86 -26.08
CA ALA A 91 -6.33 14.46 -26.83
C ALA A 91 -6.30 14.91 -28.30
N VAL A 92 -5.84 16.14 -28.56
CA VAL A 92 -5.73 16.68 -29.93
C VAL A 92 -4.52 16.14 -30.69
N LYS A 93 -3.36 15.97 -30.04
CA LYS A 93 -2.12 15.52 -30.69
C LYS A 93 -1.97 14.00 -30.76
N SER A 94 -2.71 13.24 -29.96
CA SER A 94 -2.67 11.78 -29.95
C SER A 94 -3.28 11.16 -31.21
N VAL A 95 -4.17 11.88 -31.91
CA VAL A 95 -4.75 11.44 -33.18
C VAL A 95 -3.81 11.68 -34.35
N SER A 96 -2.95 12.70 -34.26
CA SER A 96 -2.08 13.11 -35.37
C SER A 96 -0.69 12.48 -35.31
N GLU A 97 -0.04 12.36 -34.14
CA GLU A 97 1.31 11.79 -34.03
C GLU A 97 1.57 11.14 -32.66
N PRO A 98 1.57 9.79 -32.54
CA PRO A 98 1.75 9.10 -31.26
C PRO A 98 3.14 9.29 -30.64
N GLY A 99 4.17 9.58 -31.45
CA GLY A 99 5.55 9.81 -30.97
C GLY A 99 5.71 11.04 -30.07
N LYS A 100 4.91 12.09 -30.29
CA LYS A 100 4.96 13.34 -29.51
C LYS A 100 4.37 13.22 -28.10
N ILE A 101 3.64 12.14 -27.82
CA ILE A 101 3.03 11.90 -26.50
C ILE A 101 4.12 11.64 -25.45
N VAL A 102 5.16 10.88 -25.81
CA VAL A 102 6.25 10.55 -24.87
C VAL A 102 7.03 11.81 -24.49
N GLU A 103 7.33 12.68 -25.47
CA GLU A 103 7.98 13.97 -25.23
C GLU A 103 7.11 14.90 -24.36
N LEU A 104 5.80 14.90 -24.58
CA LEU A 104 4.88 15.66 -23.76
C LEU A 104 4.87 15.15 -22.30
N ILE A 105 4.83 13.83 -22.08
CA ILE A 105 4.92 13.24 -20.73
C ILE A 105 6.21 13.70 -20.03
N GLN A 106 7.34 13.73 -20.74
CA GLN A 106 8.64 14.13 -20.18
C GLN A 106 8.69 15.57 -19.70
N THR A 107 7.99 16.48 -20.39
CA THR A 107 7.95 17.89 -19.98
C THR A 107 6.99 18.11 -18.81
N GLN A 108 5.86 17.40 -18.80
CA GLN A 108 4.81 17.61 -17.78
C GLN A 108 5.12 16.96 -16.43
N VAL A 109 5.78 15.80 -16.41
CA VAL A 109 6.08 15.08 -15.16
C VAL A 109 6.95 15.93 -14.22
N PRO A 110 8.06 16.56 -14.65
CA PRO A 110 8.83 17.48 -13.80
C PRO A 110 8.07 18.78 -13.49
N GLN A 111 7.32 19.34 -14.45
CA GLN A 111 6.54 20.57 -14.22
C GLN A 111 5.47 20.40 -13.13
N SER A 112 4.91 19.20 -12.99
CA SER A 112 3.92 18.86 -11.96
C SER A 112 4.52 18.57 -10.58
N ALA A 113 5.86 18.51 -10.43
CA ALA A 113 6.52 18.25 -9.15
C ALA A 113 6.11 19.23 -8.05
N THR A 114 5.97 20.52 -8.38
CA THR A 114 5.54 21.55 -7.42
C THR A 114 4.11 21.31 -6.91
N ASN A 115 3.21 20.84 -7.77
CA ASN A 115 1.83 20.53 -7.38
C ASN A 115 1.79 19.32 -6.45
N ILE A 116 2.61 18.30 -6.73
CA ILE A 116 2.71 17.10 -5.89
C ILE A 116 3.37 17.42 -4.55
N LEU A 117 4.43 18.23 -4.55
CA LEU A 117 5.04 18.73 -3.32
C LEU A 117 4.02 19.47 -2.45
N THR A 118 3.24 20.38 -3.04
CA THR A 118 2.20 21.13 -2.32
C THR A 118 1.13 20.19 -1.78
N TYR A 119 0.71 19.18 -2.54
CA TYR A 119 -0.26 18.18 -2.08
C TYR A 119 0.27 17.34 -0.90
N VAL A 120 1.51 16.87 -0.99
CA VAL A 120 2.17 16.11 0.09
C VAL A 120 2.28 16.97 1.35
N LEU A 121 2.70 18.23 1.23
CA LEU A 121 2.77 19.18 2.36
C LEU A 121 1.40 19.42 2.99
N LEU A 122 0.38 19.64 2.17
CA LEU A 122 -0.99 19.84 2.63
C LEU A 122 -1.46 18.64 3.45
N LEU A 123 -1.26 17.43 2.95
CA LEU A 123 -1.67 16.22 3.65
C LEU A 123 -0.80 15.93 4.88
N ALA A 124 0.50 16.28 4.85
CA ALA A 124 1.40 16.13 5.99
C ALA A 124 0.96 17.00 7.16
N PHE A 125 0.70 18.28 6.94
CA PHE A 125 0.36 19.20 8.04
C PHE A 125 -1.14 19.22 8.33
N ILE A 126 -1.99 19.46 7.34
CA ILE A 126 -3.44 19.55 7.55
C ILE A 126 -4.02 18.17 7.82
N GLY A 127 -3.54 17.13 7.13
CA GLY A 127 -3.97 15.76 7.42
C GLY A 127 -3.60 15.32 8.83
N ALA A 128 -2.37 15.58 9.27
CA ALA A 128 -1.95 15.33 10.65
C ALA A 128 -2.80 16.13 11.66
N ALA A 129 -2.98 17.43 11.43
CA ALA A 129 -3.80 18.28 12.31
C ALA A 129 -5.25 17.78 12.39
N LYS A 130 -5.84 17.38 11.25
CA LYS A 130 -7.18 16.79 11.19
C LYS A 130 -7.28 15.52 12.02
N GLU A 131 -6.30 14.63 11.92
CA GLU A 131 -6.30 13.40 12.70
C GLU A 131 -6.11 13.68 14.20
N ILE A 132 -5.22 14.60 14.60
CA ILE A 132 -5.06 14.94 16.02
C ILE A 132 -6.34 15.56 16.61
N VAL A 133 -6.93 16.52 15.90
CA VAL A 133 -8.10 17.27 16.41
C VAL A 133 -9.36 16.42 16.45
N GLN A 134 -9.49 15.44 15.53
CA GLN A 134 -10.70 14.61 15.38
C GLN A 134 -12.01 15.42 15.44
N GLY A 135 -12.05 16.56 14.76
CA GLY A 135 -13.12 17.55 14.93
C GLY A 135 -14.52 17.00 14.61
N VAL A 136 -14.64 16.15 13.57
CA VAL A 136 -15.92 15.54 13.19
C VAL A 136 -16.41 14.53 14.24
N PRO A 137 -15.62 13.53 14.66
CA PRO A 137 -15.99 12.66 15.79
C PRO A 137 -16.35 13.42 17.06
N LEU A 138 -15.57 14.45 17.41
CA LEU A 138 -15.80 15.25 18.61
C LEU A 138 -17.14 16.00 18.55
N ALA A 139 -17.41 16.66 17.42
CA ALA A 139 -18.68 17.36 17.21
C ALA A 139 -19.87 16.41 17.25
N LEU A 140 -19.77 15.23 16.62
CA LEU A 140 -20.83 14.22 16.66
C LEU A 140 -21.05 13.69 18.08
N ARG A 141 -19.99 13.46 18.87
CA ARG A 141 -20.09 13.02 20.26
C ARG A 141 -20.87 14.00 21.13
N TYR A 142 -20.72 15.32 20.93
CA TYR A 142 -21.44 16.32 21.72
C TYR A 142 -22.85 16.64 21.18
N LEU A 143 -22.99 16.74 19.85
CA LEU A 143 -24.24 17.18 19.22
C LEU A 143 -25.29 16.06 19.16
N VAL A 144 -24.89 14.81 18.88
CA VAL A 144 -25.82 13.70 18.68
C VAL A 144 -26.61 13.38 19.96
N PRO A 145 -25.99 13.25 21.16
CA PRO A 145 -26.74 13.01 22.38
C PRO A 145 -27.69 14.17 22.72
N LYS A 146 -27.21 15.42 22.57
CA LYS A 146 -27.99 16.61 22.92
C LYS A 146 -29.25 16.78 22.06
N LEU A 147 -29.20 16.36 20.79
CA LEU A 147 -30.32 16.51 19.86
C LEU A 147 -31.21 15.25 19.76
N PHE A 148 -30.64 14.05 19.89
CA PHE A 148 -31.33 12.80 19.53
C PHE A 148 -31.41 11.75 20.63
N ALA A 149 -30.60 11.83 21.71
CA ALA A 149 -30.63 10.80 22.74
C ALA A 149 -31.70 11.10 23.80
N LYS A 150 -32.74 10.25 23.84
CA LYS A 150 -33.80 10.29 24.87
C LYS A 150 -33.66 9.18 25.93
N THR A 151 -32.82 8.17 25.68
CA THR A 151 -32.63 7.03 26.58
C THR A 151 -31.17 6.86 26.99
N PRO A 152 -30.87 6.36 28.20
CA PRO A 152 -29.49 6.12 28.65
C PRO A 152 -28.70 5.21 27.72
N ARG A 153 -29.37 4.23 27.08
CA ARG A 153 -28.75 3.34 26.10
C ARG A 153 -28.32 4.05 24.83
N MET A 154 -29.08 5.06 24.38
CA MET A 154 -28.69 5.90 23.23
C MET A 154 -27.52 6.82 23.58
N MET A 155 -27.45 7.34 24.80
CA MET A 155 -26.29 8.11 25.27
C MET A 155 -25.03 7.25 25.27
N LEU A 156 -25.10 6.04 25.84
CA LEU A 156 -23.97 5.10 25.85
C LEU A 156 -23.51 4.75 24.43
N LYS A 157 -24.44 4.55 23.48
CA LYS A 157 -24.09 4.23 22.08
C LYS A 157 -23.44 5.41 21.36
N ALA A 158 -23.85 6.64 21.67
CA ALA A 158 -23.25 7.84 21.08
C ALA A 158 -21.88 8.18 21.68
N GLU A 159 -21.60 7.71 22.90
CA GLU A 159 -20.31 7.83 23.57
C GLU A 159 -19.30 6.74 23.17
N GLN A 160 -19.72 5.76 22.36
CA GLN A 160 -18.80 4.73 21.88
C GLN A 160 -17.65 5.34 21.06
N PRO A 161 -16.40 4.89 21.30
CA PRO A 161 -15.25 5.26 20.49
C PRO A 161 -15.46 4.90 19.02
N GLN A 162 -14.81 5.65 18.12
CA GLN A 162 -14.90 5.39 16.69
C GLN A 162 -13.98 4.25 16.26
N ASP A 163 -14.44 3.43 15.33
CA ASP A 163 -13.61 2.46 14.62
C ASP A 163 -12.61 3.18 13.70
N PHE A 164 -11.44 2.58 13.51
CA PHE A 164 -10.48 3.06 12.53
C PHE A 164 -10.95 2.71 11.10
N LYS A 165 -10.90 3.70 10.20
CA LYS A 165 -11.36 3.55 8.81
C LYS A 165 -10.23 3.03 7.92
N TRP A 166 -9.91 1.75 8.08
CA TRP A 166 -8.89 1.05 7.29
C TRP A 166 -9.06 1.23 5.77
N GLU A 167 -10.30 1.20 5.28
CA GLU A 167 -10.59 1.31 3.85
C GLU A 167 -10.27 2.68 3.22
N ALA A 168 -10.19 3.74 4.02
CA ALA A 168 -9.91 5.10 3.56
C ALA A 168 -8.47 5.53 3.85
N ALA A 169 -7.93 5.15 5.01
CA ALA A 169 -6.59 5.54 5.43
C ALA A 169 -5.51 4.89 4.58
N ILE A 170 -5.54 3.56 4.41
CA ILE A 170 -4.50 2.82 3.70
C ILE A 170 -4.31 3.34 2.26
N PRO A 171 -5.36 3.49 1.42
CA PRO A 171 -5.18 3.98 0.05
C PRO A 171 -4.51 5.36 -0.02
N THR A 172 -4.84 6.24 0.92
CA THR A 172 -4.29 7.60 0.98
C THR A 172 -2.81 7.58 1.37
N HIS A 173 -2.41 6.73 2.33
CA HIS A 173 -0.99 6.54 2.67
C HIS A 173 -0.21 5.87 1.52
N SER A 174 -0.78 4.84 0.89
CA SER A 174 -0.20 4.18 -0.29
C SER A 174 -0.02 5.15 -1.47
N LEU A 175 -0.92 6.13 -1.62
CA LEU A 175 -0.81 7.16 -2.65
C LEU A 175 0.39 8.09 -2.38
N ILE A 176 0.59 8.51 -1.12
CA ILE A 176 1.76 9.33 -0.75
C ILE A 176 3.06 8.56 -0.96
N PHE A 177 3.07 7.26 -0.66
CA PHE A 177 4.21 6.40 -0.99
C PHE A 177 4.47 6.38 -2.51
N LEU A 178 3.44 6.17 -3.34
CA LEU A 178 3.56 6.21 -4.79
C LEU A 178 4.13 7.55 -5.28
N MET A 179 3.65 8.69 -4.75
CA MET A 179 4.17 10.01 -5.09
C MET A 179 5.64 10.17 -4.70
N GLY A 180 6.00 9.80 -3.46
CA GLY A 180 7.38 9.90 -2.97
C GLY A 180 8.35 9.04 -3.78
N PHE A 181 7.97 7.80 -4.08
CA PHE A 181 8.80 6.89 -4.86
C PHE A 181 8.95 7.35 -6.32
N SER A 182 7.86 7.82 -6.94
CA SER A 182 7.90 8.31 -8.32
C SER A 182 8.73 9.59 -8.47
N TYR A 183 8.70 10.48 -7.49
CA TYR A 183 9.47 11.74 -7.52
C TYR A 183 10.86 11.63 -6.89
N SER A 184 11.25 10.46 -6.36
CA SER A 184 12.57 10.23 -5.77
C SER A 184 13.72 10.55 -6.74
N PHE A 185 13.57 10.16 -8.01
CA PHE A 185 14.56 10.41 -9.06
C PHE A 185 14.35 11.71 -9.86
N ILE A 186 13.20 12.38 -9.71
CA ILE A 186 12.89 13.63 -10.41
C ILE A 186 13.20 14.85 -9.54
N ALA A 187 12.69 14.84 -8.30
CA ALA A 187 12.76 15.93 -7.35
C ALA A 187 12.95 15.36 -5.93
N PRO A 188 14.20 15.11 -5.49
CA PRO A 188 14.49 14.41 -4.24
C PRO A 188 13.97 15.15 -2.99
N ILE A 189 13.75 16.46 -3.09
CA ILE A 189 13.16 17.26 -2.01
C ILE A 189 11.76 16.76 -1.59
N VAL A 190 10.97 16.21 -2.53
CA VAL A 190 9.66 15.63 -2.24
C VAL A 190 9.80 14.47 -1.25
N ASN A 191 10.83 13.63 -1.42
CA ASN A 191 11.04 12.46 -0.58
C ASN A 191 11.34 12.84 0.88
N TRP A 192 12.03 13.95 1.12
CA TRP A 192 12.27 14.44 2.48
C TRP A 192 10.96 14.80 3.20
N PHE A 193 10.03 15.46 2.51
CA PHE A 193 8.71 15.76 3.07
C PHE A 193 7.82 14.53 3.23
N VAL A 194 7.95 13.54 2.35
CA VAL A 194 7.26 12.24 2.51
C VAL A 194 7.79 11.47 3.74
N MET A 195 9.09 11.56 4.04
CA MET A 195 9.65 11.01 5.28
C MET A 195 9.05 11.69 6.51
N VAL A 196 8.97 13.03 6.51
CA VAL A 196 8.33 13.79 7.60
C VAL A 196 6.85 13.41 7.76
N TYR A 197 6.13 13.24 6.64
CA TYR A 197 4.74 12.76 6.63
C TYR A 197 4.60 11.43 7.38
N PHE A 198 5.36 10.41 6.99
CA PHE A 198 5.26 9.09 7.63
C PHE A 198 5.72 9.11 9.09
N GLY A 199 6.73 9.91 9.43
CA GLY A 199 7.17 10.10 10.81
C GLY A 199 6.09 10.73 11.70
N LEU A 200 5.41 11.77 11.23
CA LEU A 200 4.31 12.40 11.95
C LEU A 200 3.13 11.44 12.11
N PHE A 201 2.69 10.79 11.04
CA PHE A 201 1.57 9.85 11.09
C PHE A 201 1.86 8.63 11.96
N TYR A 202 3.11 8.16 12.04
CA TYR A 202 3.50 7.11 12.97
C TYR A 202 3.24 7.50 14.42
N LEU A 203 3.67 8.70 14.84
CA LEU A 203 3.45 9.18 16.21
C LEU A 203 1.97 9.38 16.52
N ILE A 204 1.22 9.96 15.58
CA ILE A 204 -0.22 10.24 15.73
C ILE A 204 -1.00 8.94 15.85
N TYR A 205 -0.82 7.99 14.92
CA TYR A 205 -1.55 6.73 14.96
C TYR A 205 -1.17 5.89 16.16
N ARG A 206 0.11 5.88 16.58
CA ARG A 206 0.52 5.21 17.82
C ARG A 206 -0.27 5.72 19.03
N TYR A 207 -0.42 7.04 19.17
CA TYR A 207 -1.22 7.62 20.24
C TYR A 207 -2.71 7.27 20.09
N GLN A 208 -3.27 7.42 18.90
CA GLN A 208 -4.71 7.19 18.69
C GLN A 208 -5.13 5.73 18.84
N PHE A 209 -4.31 4.76 18.41
CA PHE A 209 -4.61 3.34 18.61
C PHE A 209 -4.54 2.94 20.09
N LEU A 210 -3.73 3.64 20.92
CA LEU A 210 -3.67 3.37 22.35
C LEU A 210 -4.82 4.00 23.14
N TYR A 211 -5.29 5.18 22.75
CA TYR A 211 -6.20 5.99 23.58
C TYR A 211 -7.58 6.26 22.99
N VAL A 212 -7.78 6.11 21.68
CA VAL A 212 -8.98 6.62 21.00
C VAL A 212 -9.71 5.55 20.21
N TYR A 213 -9.03 4.82 19.34
CA TYR A 213 -9.66 3.83 18.48
C TYR A 213 -9.99 2.56 19.26
N ASN A 214 -11.15 1.98 18.95
CA ASN A 214 -11.57 0.70 19.52
C ASN A 214 -12.15 -0.18 18.40
N ASP A 215 -11.30 -0.99 17.78
CA ASP A 215 -11.68 -1.89 16.67
C ASP A 215 -12.26 -3.24 17.16
N SER A 216 -13.02 -3.25 18.27
CA SER A 216 -13.56 -4.49 18.85
C SER A 216 -14.71 -5.13 18.06
N THR A 217 -15.27 -4.41 17.08
CA THR A 217 -16.54 -4.81 16.44
C THR A 217 -16.37 -5.72 15.23
N TRP A 218 -15.22 -5.67 14.53
CA TRP A 218 -14.94 -6.52 13.37
C TRP A 218 -13.43 -6.61 13.09
N ALA A 219 -12.86 -7.81 13.17
CA ALA A 219 -11.46 -8.05 12.81
C ALA A 219 -11.35 -8.56 11.37
N THR A 220 -10.40 -8.01 10.61
CA THR A 220 -10.09 -8.47 9.24
C THR A 220 -8.98 -9.53 9.22
N GLY A 221 -8.50 -9.97 10.39
CA GLY A 221 -7.45 -11.00 10.53
C GLY A 221 -6.13 -10.61 9.86
N GLY A 222 -5.82 -9.31 9.78
CA GLY A 222 -4.59 -8.82 9.12
C GLY A 222 -4.63 -8.82 7.59
N LEU A 223 -5.72 -9.22 6.93
CA LEU A 223 -5.80 -9.30 5.46
C LEU A 223 -5.67 -7.93 4.74
N SER A 224 -5.75 -6.82 5.46
CA SER A 224 -5.47 -5.47 4.94
C SER A 224 -3.99 -5.29 4.58
N PHE A 225 -3.07 -5.93 5.31
CA PHE A 225 -1.63 -5.84 5.10
C PHE A 225 -1.18 -6.36 3.72
N PRO A 226 -1.48 -7.61 3.30
CA PRO A 226 -1.07 -8.09 1.98
C PRO A 226 -1.70 -7.30 0.83
N LYS A 227 -2.90 -6.75 1.03
CA LYS A 227 -3.51 -5.84 0.05
C LYS A 227 -2.74 -4.52 -0.06
N SER A 228 -2.26 -3.99 1.07
CA SER A 228 -1.43 -2.78 1.11
C SER A 228 -0.09 -2.99 0.42
N ILE A 229 0.58 -4.13 0.65
CA ILE A 229 1.83 -4.48 -0.06
C ILE A 229 1.59 -4.49 -1.57
N LYS A 230 0.48 -5.10 -2.04
CA LYS A 230 0.15 -5.10 -3.47
C LYS A 230 -0.06 -3.70 -4.03
N GLN A 231 -0.66 -2.78 -3.26
CA GLN A 231 -0.81 -1.38 -3.67
C GLN A 231 0.54 -0.65 -3.75
N ILE A 232 1.43 -0.87 -2.79
CA ILE A 232 2.80 -0.35 -2.79
C ILE A 232 3.57 -0.86 -4.01
N LEU A 233 3.46 -2.16 -4.32
CA LEU A 233 4.06 -2.75 -5.53
C LEU A 233 3.51 -2.12 -6.82
N VAL A 234 2.21 -1.86 -6.91
CA VAL A 234 1.63 -1.10 -8.03
C VAL A 234 2.22 0.30 -8.11
N GLY A 235 2.45 0.95 -6.96
CA GLY A 235 3.13 2.23 -6.88
C GLY A 235 4.54 2.20 -7.47
N ILE A 236 5.32 1.17 -7.12
CA ILE A 236 6.65 0.92 -7.65
C ILE A 236 6.59 0.71 -9.17
N TYR A 237 5.69 -0.15 -9.68
CA TYR A 237 5.55 -0.36 -11.13
C TYR A 237 5.26 0.92 -11.90
N ILE A 238 4.36 1.77 -11.39
CA ILE A 238 4.03 3.05 -12.03
C ILE A 238 5.28 3.93 -12.12
N SER A 239 6.07 4.01 -11.05
CA SER A 239 7.30 4.81 -11.05
C SER A 239 8.38 4.28 -12.02
N GLU A 240 8.51 2.96 -12.15
CA GLU A 240 9.47 2.32 -13.05
C GLU A 240 9.08 2.54 -14.52
N VAL A 241 7.77 2.50 -14.81
CA VAL A 241 7.23 2.87 -16.12
C VAL A 241 7.53 4.33 -16.43
N TYR A 242 7.36 5.25 -15.47
CA TYR A 242 7.74 6.65 -15.66
C TYR A 242 9.24 6.81 -15.95
N LEU A 243 10.09 6.12 -15.18
CA LEU A 243 11.53 6.12 -15.40
C LEU A 243 11.87 5.63 -16.82
N LEU A 244 11.26 4.53 -17.26
CA LEU A 244 11.45 4.00 -18.61
C LEU A 244 11.02 5.01 -19.68
N LEU A 245 9.84 5.62 -19.54
CA LEU A 245 9.34 6.65 -20.47
C LEU A 245 10.28 7.86 -20.54
N MET A 246 10.84 8.28 -19.40
CA MET A 246 11.83 9.37 -19.34
C MET A 246 13.17 9.00 -19.99
N MET A 247 13.58 7.74 -19.94
CA MET A 247 14.81 7.28 -20.60
C MET A 247 14.64 7.08 -22.10
N VAL A 248 13.50 6.54 -22.55
CA VAL A 248 13.22 6.24 -23.96
C VAL A 248 13.24 7.50 -24.82
N ALA A 249 12.59 8.60 -24.43
CA ALA A 249 12.58 9.78 -25.29
C ALA A 249 13.90 10.59 -25.29
N LYS A 250 14.90 10.23 -24.47
CA LYS A 250 16.28 10.72 -24.60
C LYS A 250 17.16 9.86 -25.52
N LEU A 251 16.55 9.08 -26.43
CA LEU A 251 17.25 8.13 -27.32
C LEU A 251 18.36 8.78 -28.17
N HIS A 252 18.25 10.07 -28.47
CA HIS A 252 19.19 10.80 -29.31
C HIS A 252 20.57 11.06 -28.65
N ALA A 253 20.77 10.68 -27.38
CA ALA A 253 21.99 10.96 -26.61
C ALA A 253 23.07 9.85 -26.66
N GLY A 254 23.29 9.24 -27.84
CA GLY A 254 24.40 8.31 -28.11
C GLY A 254 24.29 6.92 -27.47
N VAL A 255 25.39 6.14 -27.52
CA VAL A 255 25.49 4.73 -27.04
C VAL A 255 25.02 4.56 -25.59
N ASN A 256 25.15 5.61 -24.77
CA ASN A 256 24.70 5.63 -23.38
C ASN A 256 23.16 5.58 -23.21
N ALA A 257 22.38 5.92 -24.24
CA ALA A 257 20.92 5.87 -24.18
C ALA A 257 20.38 4.43 -24.15
N ILE A 258 21.00 3.53 -24.91
CA ILE A 258 20.62 2.11 -24.96
C ILE A 258 20.85 1.46 -23.59
N MET A 259 22.01 1.72 -22.98
CA MET A 259 22.34 1.20 -21.65
C MET A 259 21.34 1.64 -20.58
N ARG A 260 20.85 2.89 -20.63
CA ARG A 260 19.84 3.40 -19.68
C ARG A 260 18.50 2.67 -19.80
N ILE A 261 18.08 2.37 -21.01
CA ILE A 261 16.83 1.64 -21.27
C ILE A 261 16.96 0.19 -20.80
N VAL A 262 18.11 -0.45 -21.07
CA VAL A 262 18.38 -1.83 -20.62
C VAL A 262 18.35 -1.91 -19.09
N VAL A 263 18.96 -0.95 -18.38
CA VAL A 263 18.91 -0.90 -16.91
C VAL A 263 17.48 -0.68 -16.40
N ALA A 264 16.73 0.26 -17.00
CA ALA A 264 15.34 0.52 -16.63
C ALA A 264 14.42 -0.69 -16.85
N ALA A 265 14.55 -1.38 -17.98
CA ALA A 265 13.81 -2.61 -18.26
C ALA A 265 14.25 -3.76 -17.34
N GLY A 266 15.55 -3.84 -17.01
CA GLY A 266 16.09 -4.79 -16.05
C GLY A 266 15.49 -4.61 -14.65
N LEU A 267 15.30 -3.38 -14.19
CA LEU A 267 14.63 -3.08 -12.91
C LEU A 267 13.19 -3.61 -12.90
N ILE A 268 12.42 -3.39 -13.95
CA ILE A 268 11.05 -3.92 -14.08
C ILE A 268 11.05 -5.46 -14.05
N ALA A 269 12.02 -6.11 -14.71
CA ALA A 269 12.13 -7.56 -14.66
C ALA A 269 12.42 -8.07 -13.25
N VAL A 270 13.27 -7.37 -12.50
CA VAL A 270 13.56 -7.69 -11.09
C VAL A 270 12.34 -7.50 -10.20
N THR A 271 11.56 -6.42 -10.37
CA THR A 271 10.34 -6.21 -9.58
C THR A 271 9.25 -7.22 -9.89
N VAL A 272 9.10 -7.61 -11.16
CA VAL A 272 8.20 -8.72 -11.56
C VAL A 272 8.65 -10.02 -10.89
N GLY A 273 9.95 -10.35 -10.94
CA GLY A 273 10.48 -11.54 -10.27
C GLY A 273 10.22 -11.55 -8.77
N ALA A 274 10.44 -10.41 -8.10
CA ALA A 274 10.15 -10.26 -6.67
C ALA A 274 8.64 -10.39 -6.36
N HIS A 275 7.78 -9.82 -7.21
CA HIS A 275 6.33 -9.94 -7.06
C HIS A 275 5.86 -11.39 -7.17
N LEU A 276 6.35 -12.13 -8.18
CA LEU A 276 6.03 -13.54 -8.36
C LEU A 276 6.47 -14.36 -7.13
N TYR A 277 7.69 -14.13 -6.64
CA TYR A 277 8.19 -14.78 -5.43
C TYR A 277 7.33 -14.50 -4.20
N ILE A 278 6.96 -13.23 -3.97
CA ILE A 278 6.07 -12.86 -2.85
C ILE A 278 4.72 -13.56 -2.99
N ASN A 279 4.18 -13.63 -4.20
CA ASN A 279 2.87 -14.22 -4.45
C ASN A 279 2.90 -15.75 -4.28
N GLU A 280 3.98 -16.43 -4.68
CA GLU A 280 4.16 -17.88 -4.48
C GLU A 280 4.37 -18.26 -3.01
N VAL A 281 5.19 -17.51 -2.27
CA VAL A 281 5.52 -17.84 -0.87
C VAL A 281 4.40 -17.47 0.09
N TYR A 282 3.84 -16.25 -0.03
CA TYR A 282 2.95 -15.71 1.01
C TYR A 282 1.46 -15.94 0.72
N MET A 283 1.02 -16.03 -0.54
CA MET A 283 -0.42 -16.19 -0.81
C MET A 283 -1.01 -17.51 -0.34
N PRO A 284 -0.30 -18.66 -0.40
CA PRO A 284 -0.83 -19.90 0.16
C PRO A 284 -1.10 -19.78 1.66
N ALA A 285 -0.20 -19.12 2.39
CA ALA A 285 -0.31 -18.88 3.83
C ALA A 285 -1.41 -17.87 4.20
N ILE A 286 -1.68 -16.90 3.32
CA ILE A 286 -2.75 -15.90 3.52
C ILE A 286 -4.13 -16.50 3.23
N ASN A 287 -4.24 -17.33 2.20
CA ASN A 287 -5.53 -17.86 1.74
C ASN A 287 -5.97 -19.11 2.50
N HIS A 288 -5.04 -19.89 3.05
CA HIS A 288 -5.34 -21.15 3.73
C HIS A 288 -4.73 -21.16 5.12
N LEU A 289 -5.55 -21.51 6.12
CA LEU A 289 -5.07 -21.69 7.48
C LEU A 289 -4.33 -23.03 7.58
N PRO A 290 -3.10 -23.08 8.14
CA PRO A 290 -2.37 -24.33 8.26
C PRO A 290 -3.05 -25.29 9.24
N VAL A 291 -3.40 -26.49 8.75
CA VAL A 291 -4.11 -27.53 9.52
C VAL A 291 -3.38 -27.91 10.81
N LYS A 292 -2.04 -27.92 10.79
CA LYS A 292 -1.22 -28.18 11.97
C LYS A 292 -1.54 -27.21 13.12
N ARG A 293 -1.64 -25.90 12.83
CA ARG A 293 -1.98 -24.89 13.86
C ARG A 293 -3.41 -25.05 14.38
N ALA A 294 -4.35 -25.43 13.51
CA ALA A 294 -5.72 -25.71 13.93
C ALA A 294 -5.78 -26.90 14.91
N ALA A 295 -5.03 -27.97 14.61
CA ALA A 295 -4.94 -29.14 15.47
C ALA A 295 -4.23 -28.87 16.82
N ASP A 296 -3.22 -27.99 16.84
CA ASP A 296 -2.51 -27.62 18.06
C ASP A 296 -3.39 -26.81 19.03
N VAL A 297 -4.24 -25.92 18.50
CA VAL A 297 -5.24 -25.16 19.28
C VAL A 297 -6.29 -26.10 19.89
N GLU A 298 -6.74 -27.10 19.14
CA GLU A 298 -7.71 -28.09 19.61
C GLU A 298 -7.14 -29.00 20.71
N ARG A 299 -5.87 -29.40 20.59
CA ARG A 299 -5.19 -30.29 21.55
C ARG A 299 -4.88 -29.64 22.89
N THR A 300 -4.78 -28.31 22.97
CA THR A 300 -4.36 -27.60 24.19
C THR A 300 -5.33 -26.46 24.52
N PRO A 301 -6.47 -26.74 25.19
CA PRO A 301 -7.48 -25.72 25.49
C PRO A 301 -7.00 -24.60 26.44
N ALA A 302 -5.92 -24.85 27.20
CA ALA A 302 -5.24 -23.82 28.00
C ALA A 302 -4.48 -22.81 27.12
N LEU A 303 -3.84 -23.27 26.05
CA LEU A 303 -3.06 -22.44 25.12
C LEU A 303 -3.98 -21.50 24.30
N ALA A 304 -5.19 -21.97 23.99
CA ALA A 304 -6.24 -21.18 23.36
C ALA A 304 -6.80 -20.05 24.25
N ARG A 305 -6.71 -20.20 25.58
CA ARG A 305 -7.15 -19.18 26.56
C ARG A 305 -6.02 -18.20 26.91
N GLU A 306 -4.79 -18.68 26.96
CA GLU A 306 -3.64 -17.90 27.41
C GLU A 306 -3.07 -17.00 26.29
N PHE A 307 -3.31 -17.35 25.02
CA PHE A 307 -2.73 -16.64 23.88
C PHE A 307 -3.68 -16.49 22.67
N PRO A 308 -4.71 -15.63 22.76
CA PRO A 308 -5.60 -15.38 21.62
C PRO A 308 -4.87 -14.75 20.41
N ASP A 309 -3.77 -14.01 20.65
CA ASP A 309 -3.05 -13.24 19.62
C ASP A 309 -1.68 -13.84 19.21
N VAL A 310 -1.28 -15.01 19.73
CA VAL A 310 0.00 -15.66 19.36
C VAL A 310 -0.01 -16.30 17.96
N LEU A 311 -1.12 -16.17 17.23
CA LEU A 311 -1.24 -16.58 15.82
C LEU A 311 -0.28 -15.82 14.88
N ASP A 312 0.38 -14.74 15.33
CA ASP A 312 1.29 -13.89 14.54
C ASP A 312 2.81 -14.23 14.67
N ARG A 313 3.19 -15.36 15.27
CA ARG A 313 4.62 -15.76 15.29
C ARG A 313 5.06 -16.42 13.98
N SER A 314 5.54 -15.59 13.06
CA SER A 314 6.26 -15.94 11.83
C SER A 314 7.75 -16.30 12.05
N GLY A 315 8.22 -16.44 13.31
CA GLY A 315 9.65 -16.42 13.64
C GLY A 315 10.38 -17.75 13.90
N ASP A 316 9.72 -18.90 14.01
CA ASP A 316 10.40 -20.12 14.49
C ASP A 316 10.98 -21.04 13.38
N ILE A 317 11.54 -20.48 12.30
CA ILE A 317 12.37 -21.25 11.35
C ILE A 317 13.85 -21.26 11.79
N GLU A 318 14.33 -20.18 12.41
CA GLU A 318 15.73 -19.99 12.82
C GLU A 318 16.17 -21.00 13.91
N LYS A 319 15.24 -21.41 14.78
CA LYS A 319 15.50 -22.40 15.83
C LYS A 319 15.61 -23.84 15.32
N MET A 320 15.13 -24.11 14.11
CA MET A 320 15.16 -25.45 13.50
C MET A 320 16.44 -25.74 12.71
N LEU A 321 17.33 -24.76 12.52
CA LEU A 321 18.60 -24.95 11.82
C LEU A 321 19.75 -25.31 12.79
N PRO A 322 20.65 -26.24 12.39
CA PRO A 322 21.85 -26.58 13.15
C PRO A 322 22.78 -25.37 13.29
N GLU A 323 23.57 -25.34 14.36
CA GLU A 323 24.30 -24.16 14.85
C GLU A 323 25.26 -23.56 13.81
N SER A 324 25.86 -24.40 12.96
CA SER A 324 26.73 -23.98 11.85
C SER A 324 26.03 -23.18 10.76
N GLN A 325 24.71 -23.37 10.57
CA GLN A 325 23.93 -22.69 9.53
C GLN A 325 23.27 -21.38 10.02
N ARG A 326 23.21 -21.15 11.35
CA ARG A 326 22.61 -19.94 11.92
C ARG A 326 23.43 -18.68 11.59
N CYS A 327 24.75 -18.74 11.75
CA CYS A 327 25.65 -17.63 11.38
C CYS A 327 25.63 -17.33 9.88
N ALA A 328 25.56 -18.37 9.03
CA ALA A 328 25.49 -18.18 7.58
C ALA A 328 24.17 -17.52 7.15
N TYR A 329 23.04 -17.96 7.72
CA TYR A 329 21.72 -17.38 7.44
C TYR A 329 21.61 -15.92 7.90
N ALA A 330 22.07 -15.61 9.12
CA ALA A 330 22.03 -14.26 9.68
C ALA A 330 22.91 -13.26 8.89
N THR A 331 24.03 -13.73 8.34
CA THR A 331 24.94 -12.87 7.55
C THR A 331 24.46 -12.71 6.10
N PHE A 332 23.95 -13.78 5.47
CA PHE A 332 23.48 -13.75 4.07
C PHE A 332 22.09 -13.14 3.86
N SER A 333 21.17 -13.22 4.83
CA SER A 333 19.80 -12.71 4.67
C SER A 333 19.73 -11.17 4.64
N SER A 334 20.81 -10.49 5.03
CA SER A 334 20.85 -9.02 5.13
C SER A 334 21.21 -8.32 3.81
N LEU A 335 21.84 -9.01 2.85
CA LEU A 335 22.50 -8.33 1.73
C LEU A 335 22.32 -8.96 0.34
N VAL A 336 21.77 -10.18 0.22
CA VAL A 336 21.66 -10.84 -1.09
C VAL A 336 20.32 -11.60 -1.24
N PRO A 337 19.52 -11.35 -2.29
CA PRO A 337 18.31 -12.13 -2.58
C PRO A 337 18.63 -13.63 -2.75
N ALA A 338 17.79 -14.50 -2.19
CA ALA A 338 17.98 -15.96 -2.15
C ALA A 338 18.19 -16.64 -3.54
N PHE A 339 17.80 -15.99 -4.64
CA PHE A 339 18.07 -16.46 -6.00
C PHE A 339 19.57 -16.42 -6.35
N VAL A 340 20.30 -15.39 -5.92
CA VAL A 340 21.76 -15.29 -6.17
C VAL A 340 22.51 -16.32 -5.34
N ILE A 341 22.04 -16.63 -4.13
CA ILE A 341 22.60 -17.71 -3.30
C ILE A 341 22.39 -19.07 -3.97
N LYS A 342 21.19 -19.35 -4.50
CA LYS A 342 20.93 -20.58 -5.27
C LYS A 342 21.75 -20.66 -6.57
N LEU A 343 22.00 -19.53 -7.22
CA LEU A 343 22.82 -19.45 -8.43
C LEU A 343 24.31 -19.67 -8.12
N VAL A 344 24.84 -19.04 -7.06
CA VAL A 344 26.23 -19.20 -6.60
C VAL A 344 26.48 -20.62 -6.13
N LEU A 345 25.60 -21.20 -5.29
CA LEU A 345 25.73 -22.59 -4.84
C LEU A 345 25.68 -23.61 -5.99
N ARG A 346 24.95 -23.30 -7.07
CA ARG A 346 24.91 -24.12 -8.29
C ARG A 346 26.20 -24.00 -9.13
N ILE A 347 26.90 -22.87 -9.04
CA ILE A 347 28.18 -22.62 -9.73
C ILE A 347 29.37 -23.16 -8.89
N THR A 348 29.34 -23.03 -7.57
CA THR A 348 30.40 -23.51 -6.66
C THR A 348 30.27 -24.99 -6.31
N GLY A 349 29.14 -25.64 -6.56
CA GLY A 349 28.91 -27.08 -6.31
C GLY A 349 29.62 -28.04 -7.27
N SER A 350 30.45 -27.54 -8.20
CA SER A 350 31.26 -28.34 -9.12
C SER A 350 32.72 -28.46 -8.66
N ALA A 351 32.93 -28.84 -7.40
CA ALA A 351 34.23 -29.28 -6.92
C ALA A 351 34.05 -30.62 -6.20
N LYS A 352 34.45 -31.72 -6.88
CA LYS A 352 34.50 -33.07 -6.30
C LYS A 352 35.36 -33.06 -5.03
N PRO A 353 34.89 -33.56 -3.87
CA PRO A 353 35.79 -33.94 -2.80
C PRO A 353 36.38 -35.32 -3.10
N ASN A 354 37.70 -35.39 -3.04
CA ASN A 354 38.47 -36.63 -3.08
C ASN A 354 38.12 -37.54 -1.90
N THR A 355 38.07 -38.82 -2.20
CA THR A 355 38.03 -39.98 -1.30
C THR A 355 39.09 -39.89 -0.21
N VAL A 356 38.67 -40.04 1.05
CA VAL A 356 39.50 -40.61 2.13
C VAL A 356 38.60 -41.56 2.92
N ASP A 357 38.88 -42.85 2.76
CA ASP A 357 38.43 -43.95 3.62
C ASP A 357 38.86 -43.70 5.08
N ASN A 358 38.03 -44.13 6.04
CA ASN A 358 38.40 -45.16 7.02
C ASN A 358 37.37 -45.28 8.16
N GLY A 359 36.82 -46.50 8.28
CA GLY A 359 36.61 -47.20 9.55
C GLY A 359 35.41 -46.77 10.39
N TRP A 360 34.39 -47.63 10.47
CA TRP A 360 34.10 -48.50 11.63
C TRP A 360 32.64 -48.95 11.53
N ASP A 361 32.38 -49.88 10.60
CA ASP A 361 31.34 -50.89 10.77
C ASP A 361 31.89 -51.93 11.76
N ASN A 362 31.15 -52.20 12.85
CA ASN A 362 31.05 -53.47 13.59
C ASN A 362 30.62 -53.20 15.04
N ALA A 363 29.34 -53.42 15.34
CA ALA A 363 28.85 -53.98 16.61
C ALA A 363 27.33 -54.21 16.54
N GLU A 364 26.91 -55.18 15.72
CA GLU A 364 25.76 -56.02 16.08
C GLU A 364 26.30 -57.11 17.02
N ASP A 365 25.76 -57.20 18.23
CA ASP A 365 25.56 -58.43 19.03
C ASP A 365 25.41 -58.10 20.52
N ALA A 366 24.18 -58.24 21.04
CA ALA A 366 23.85 -58.85 22.33
C ALA A 366 22.39 -58.52 22.75
N MET A 367 21.48 -59.48 22.51
CA MET A 367 20.30 -59.66 23.38
C MET A 367 20.72 -60.39 24.67
N PRO A 368 19.98 -60.24 25.77
CA PRO A 368 19.06 -61.32 26.12
C PRO A 368 17.69 -60.84 26.66
N GLY A 369 16.67 -61.68 26.45
CA GLY A 369 15.36 -61.55 27.07
C GLY A 369 15.25 -62.24 28.43
N PHE A 370 14.27 -61.82 29.22
CA PHE A 370 13.60 -62.50 30.34
C PHE A 370 12.22 -61.82 30.46
N ALA A 371 11.12 -62.48 30.11
CA ALA A 371 10.33 -63.44 30.90
C ALA A 371 9.43 -62.78 31.96
N HIS A 372 8.13 -63.10 31.83
CA HIS A 372 6.97 -62.88 32.72
C HIS A 372 7.25 -62.80 34.23
N ASP A 373 6.48 -61.95 34.92
CA ASP A 373 5.66 -62.42 36.04
C ASP A 373 4.46 -61.51 36.33
N ASP A 374 3.35 -62.16 36.65
CA ASP A 374 2.09 -61.60 37.16
C ASP A 374 2.20 -61.20 38.64
N GLN A 375 1.29 -60.32 39.06
CA GLN A 375 0.55 -60.29 40.34
C GLN A 375 0.55 -58.96 41.14
N LEU A 376 -0.71 -58.58 41.43
CA LEU A 376 -1.27 -57.64 42.42
C LEU A 376 -1.35 -56.15 42.09
#